data_AF-A0A2D9H2P7-F1
#
_entry.id   AF-A0A2D9H2P7-F1
#
_cell.length_a   1.000
_cell.length_b   1.000
_cell.length_c   1.000
_cell.angle_alpha   90.00
_cell.angle_beta   90.00
_cell.angle_gamma   90.00
#
_symmetry.space_group_name_H-M   'P 1'
#
loop_
_entity.id
_entity.type
_entity.pdbx_description
1 polymer ?
#
loop_
_entity_poly.entity_id
_entity_poly.type
_entity_poly.pdbx_seq_one_letter_code
_entity_poly.pdbx_strand_id
1 'polypeptide(L)'
;MTITQAVRPFVLCETEVVHVERLSPSFVRVHLAGPELADFGTDGPGYDQRIKLVLPHDGGPLPVLGGGEDWYAEWLALPEAERGHMRTYTVRDVLGSGTDTRVVVDLVTHGTDGHGEAGPGSRWAASATIGSRVVLLGPRRGVAYGGIEFAAPEGAELLLVGDETAVPAIAAVLSQLPVDACGAAFLEVPVAADVQSVLHPEGVRVEWLPRDGRAVGARLHEAVLEHLGAGAAPVEVPETEVEPGLWETPTYSSSGEDVGEHRETVGHDLADLYAWIAGESRMVTGLRRALVRDLGLDRRQVAFMGYWREGVAMGA
;
A
#
# COMPACT_ATOMS: atom_id res chain seq x y z
N MET A 1 -3.54 32.94 29.64
CA MET A 1 -3.66 32.95 28.18
C MET A 1 -3.46 31.53 27.71
N THR A 2 -4.55 30.82 27.44
CA THR A 2 -4.47 29.48 26.82
C THR A 2 -4.11 29.74 25.37
N ILE A 3 -2.84 29.51 25.02
CA ILE A 3 -2.45 29.47 23.61
C ILE A 3 -3.17 28.25 23.06
N THR A 4 -4.28 28.47 22.36
CA THR A 4 -4.92 27.42 21.56
C THR A 4 -3.92 27.09 20.46
N GLN A 5 -3.09 26.07 20.67
CA GLN A 5 -2.20 25.57 19.65
C GLN A 5 -3.08 25.11 18.49
N ALA A 6 -2.89 25.70 17.31
CA ALA A 6 -3.67 25.34 16.13
C ALA A 6 -3.55 23.83 15.88
N VAL A 7 -4.69 23.16 15.72
CA VAL A 7 -4.75 21.72 15.51
C VAL A 7 -4.27 21.43 14.08
N ARG A 8 -3.19 20.65 13.93
CA ARG A 8 -2.59 20.29 12.63
C ARG A 8 -3.62 19.64 11.68
N PRO A 9 -3.51 19.77 10.35
CA PRO A 9 -4.41 19.08 9.42
C PRO A 9 -4.14 17.57 9.28
N PHE A 10 -3.21 17.02 10.07
CA PHE A 10 -2.82 15.61 10.11
C PHE A 10 -2.46 15.20 11.55
N VAL A 11 -2.46 13.90 11.80
CA VAL A 11 -1.89 13.32 13.02
C VAL A 11 -0.40 13.12 12.79
N LEU A 12 0.44 13.77 13.58
CA LEU A 12 1.88 13.55 13.63
C LEU A 12 2.29 13.34 15.08
N CYS A 13 2.49 12.09 15.48
CA CYS A 13 2.74 11.73 16.87
C CYS A 13 3.70 10.55 17.00
N GLU A 14 4.33 10.47 18.15
CA GLU A 14 5.00 9.25 18.57
C GLU A 14 3.96 8.19 18.91
N THR A 15 4.23 6.96 18.51
CA THR A 15 3.39 5.80 18.81
C THR A 15 4.24 4.66 19.33
N GLU A 16 3.64 3.81 20.14
CA GLU A 16 4.24 2.61 20.69
C GLU A 16 3.50 1.37 20.19
N VAL A 17 4.26 0.33 19.88
CA VAL A 17 3.74 -0.99 19.57
C VAL A 17 3.19 -1.62 20.85
N VAL A 18 1.87 -1.80 20.90
CA VAL A 18 1.18 -2.45 22.04
C VAL A 18 0.78 -3.89 21.76
N HIS A 19 0.88 -4.33 20.51
CA HIS A 19 0.67 -5.71 20.08
C HIS A 19 1.57 -6.02 18.89
N VAL A 20 2.11 -7.24 18.85
CA VAL A 20 2.89 -7.77 17.72
C VAL A 20 2.43 -9.19 17.45
N GLU A 21 2.16 -9.48 16.19
CA GLU A 21 1.81 -10.81 15.70
C GLU A 21 2.67 -11.13 14.46
N ARG A 22 3.31 -12.30 14.46
CA ARG A 22 4.06 -12.81 13.30
C ARG A 22 3.10 -13.67 12.50
N LEU A 23 2.36 -13.05 11.58
CA LEU A 23 1.28 -13.69 10.82
C LEU A 23 1.80 -14.87 10.00
N SER A 24 3.00 -14.73 9.44
CA SER A 24 3.63 -15.72 8.57
C SER A 24 5.15 -15.45 8.48
N PRO A 25 5.91 -16.23 7.71
CA PRO A 25 7.34 -15.96 7.51
C PRO A 25 7.69 -14.55 7.02
N SER A 26 6.82 -13.94 6.20
CA SER A 26 7.08 -12.64 5.59
C SER A 26 6.23 -11.49 6.11
N PHE A 27 5.26 -11.73 7.00
CA PHE A 27 4.35 -10.71 7.50
C PHE A 27 4.37 -10.55 9.03
N VAL A 28 4.44 -9.30 9.45
CA VAL A 28 4.42 -8.88 10.85
C VAL A 28 3.32 -7.85 11.04
N ARG A 29 2.31 -8.16 11.85
CA ARG A 29 1.29 -7.20 12.26
C ARG A 29 1.71 -6.50 13.54
N VAL A 30 1.58 -5.19 13.58
CA VAL A 30 1.74 -4.39 14.80
C VAL A 30 0.52 -3.53 15.03
N HIS A 31 0.17 -3.31 16.30
CA HIS A 31 -0.82 -2.32 16.69
C HIS A 31 -0.10 -1.14 17.33
N LEU A 32 -0.24 0.03 16.73
CA LEU A 32 0.34 1.28 17.20
C LEU A 32 -0.66 2.02 18.08
N ALA A 33 -0.21 2.46 19.25
CA ALA A 33 -0.99 3.23 20.21
C ALA A 33 -0.31 4.57 20.52
N GLY A 34 -1.11 5.59 20.79
CA GLY A 34 -0.69 6.90 21.26
C GLY A 34 -1.92 7.75 21.57
N PRO A 35 -1.91 8.62 22.59
CA PRO A 35 -3.09 9.39 22.97
C PRO A 35 -3.59 10.30 21.84
N GLU A 36 -2.69 10.79 20.97
CA GLU A 36 -3.00 11.61 19.80
C GLU A 36 -3.74 10.84 18.68
N LEU A 37 -3.74 9.50 18.73
CA LEU A 37 -4.54 8.68 17.80
C LEU A 37 -6.04 8.80 18.06
N ALA A 38 -6.47 9.50 19.11
CA ALA A 38 -7.87 9.86 19.33
C ALA A 38 -8.50 10.60 18.14
N ASP A 39 -7.69 11.39 17.42
CA ASP A 39 -8.13 12.13 16.25
C ASP A 39 -7.85 11.39 14.93
N PHE A 40 -7.29 10.17 14.97
CA PHE A 40 -6.89 9.45 13.77
C PHE A 40 -8.10 8.94 12.98
N GLY A 41 -7.99 9.04 11.66
CA GLY A 41 -8.88 8.36 10.72
C GLY A 41 -9.49 9.28 9.67
N THR A 42 -10.31 8.68 8.83
CA THR A 42 -11.06 9.30 7.73
C THR A 42 -12.54 9.43 8.11
N ASP A 43 -13.27 10.29 7.40
CA ASP A 43 -14.73 10.45 7.59
C ASP A 43 -15.54 9.33 6.88
N GLY A 44 -14.92 8.62 5.93
CA GLY A 44 -15.47 7.46 5.24
C GLY A 44 -14.57 6.22 5.35
N PRO A 45 -14.77 5.20 4.49
CA PRO A 45 -13.91 4.03 4.44
C PRO A 45 -12.44 4.41 4.29
N GLY A 46 -11.56 3.71 5.00
CA GLY A 46 -10.12 3.91 4.90
C GLY A 46 -9.52 3.24 3.67
N TYR A 47 -10.16 2.20 3.11
CA TYR A 47 -9.65 1.46 1.94
C TYR A 47 -8.14 1.19 1.99
N ASP A 48 -7.37 1.71 1.05
CA ASP A 48 -5.91 1.59 0.93
C ASP A 48 -5.13 2.73 1.60
N GLN A 49 -5.72 3.43 2.59
CA GLN A 49 -5.14 4.59 3.27
C GLN A 49 -3.69 4.36 3.67
N ARG A 50 -2.81 5.16 3.04
CA ARG A 50 -1.39 5.20 3.34
C ARG A 50 -1.09 6.16 4.49
N ILE A 51 -0.10 5.78 5.28
CA ILE A 51 0.52 6.58 6.33
C ILE A 51 2.03 6.60 6.13
N LYS A 52 2.73 7.54 6.79
CA LYS A 52 4.19 7.48 6.91
C LYS A 52 4.57 7.05 8.31
N LEU A 53 5.50 6.11 8.42
CA LEU A 53 6.18 5.79 9.66
C LEU A 53 7.63 6.27 9.56
N VAL A 54 8.10 6.99 10.56
CA VAL A 54 9.52 7.29 10.73
C VAL A 54 10.09 6.33 11.76
N LEU A 55 10.88 5.40 11.24
CA LEU A 55 11.53 4.35 12.02
C LEU A 55 12.86 4.91 12.57
N PRO A 56 13.22 4.65 13.83
CA PRO A 56 14.51 5.05 14.34
C PRO A 56 15.63 4.29 13.61
N HIS A 57 16.85 4.81 13.67
CA HIS A 57 18.03 4.00 13.35
C HIS A 57 18.14 2.84 14.33
N ASP A 58 18.86 1.78 13.96
CA ASP A 58 19.04 0.60 14.80
C ASP A 58 19.66 1.00 16.16
N GLY A 59 18.88 0.89 17.24
CA GLY A 59 19.27 1.31 18.59
C GLY A 59 19.33 2.83 18.83
N GLY A 60 18.93 3.64 17.84
CA GLY A 60 18.93 5.10 17.91
C GLY A 60 17.65 5.68 18.55
N PRO A 61 17.66 6.97 18.93
CA PRO A 61 16.47 7.65 19.40
C PRO A 61 15.46 7.84 18.27
N LEU A 62 14.20 8.07 18.63
CA LEU A 62 13.23 8.56 17.67
C LEU A 62 13.49 10.02 17.31
N PRO A 63 13.26 10.42 16.04
CA PRO A 63 13.38 11.81 15.63
C PRO A 63 12.36 12.66 16.38
N VAL A 64 12.82 13.76 16.95
CA VAL A 64 11.95 14.76 17.57
C VAL A 64 11.52 15.73 16.47
N LEU A 65 10.29 15.56 15.99
CA LEU A 65 9.68 16.46 15.02
C LEU A 65 8.96 17.60 15.74
N GLY A 66 9.04 18.81 15.20
CA GLY A 66 8.34 19.95 15.77
C GLY A 66 6.83 19.86 15.57
N GLY A 67 6.14 20.80 16.21
CA GLY A 67 4.67 20.88 16.21
C GLY A 67 4.07 21.67 15.04
N GLY A 68 4.90 22.22 14.14
CA GLY A 68 4.47 23.09 13.05
C GLY A 68 3.97 22.33 11.81
N GLU A 69 3.48 23.09 10.82
CA GLU A 69 3.11 22.56 9.50
C GLU A 69 4.35 22.20 8.66
N ASP A 70 5.50 22.82 8.94
CA ASP A 70 6.78 22.59 8.26
C ASP A 70 7.57 21.38 8.79
N TRP A 71 6.90 20.42 9.43
CA TRP A 71 7.52 19.24 10.05
C TRP A 71 8.45 18.47 9.08
N TYR A 72 8.14 18.48 7.78
CA TYR A 72 8.95 17.79 6.77
C TYR A 72 10.29 18.50 6.54
N ALA A 73 10.30 19.83 6.51
CA ALA A 73 11.53 20.61 6.43
C ALA A 73 12.36 20.46 7.70
N GLU A 74 11.71 20.40 8.86
CA GLU A 74 12.36 20.12 10.14
C GLU A 74 12.99 18.72 10.16
N TRP A 75 12.27 17.70 9.69
CA TRP A 75 12.80 16.33 9.55
C TRP A 75 14.00 16.28 8.60
N LEU A 76 13.94 16.95 7.46
CA LEU A 76 15.07 17.05 6.52
C LEU A 76 16.28 17.79 7.11
N ALA A 77 16.05 18.73 8.03
CA ALA A 77 17.11 19.46 8.72
C ALA A 77 17.79 18.65 9.83
N LEU A 78 17.18 17.57 10.32
CA LEU A 78 17.81 16.69 11.31
C LEU A 78 19.10 16.07 10.76
N PRO A 79 20.15 15.90 11.59
CA PRO A 79 21.32 15.12 11.22
C PRO A 79 20.92 13.72 10.77
N GLU A 80 21.60 13.17 9.76
CA GLU A 80 21.25 11.87 9.18
C GLU A 80 21.13 10.77 10.24
N ALA A 81 22.04 10.75 11.22
CA ALA A 81 22.06 9.78 12.33
C ALA A 81 20.88 9.90 13.32
N GLU A 82 20.14 11.01 13.30
CA GLU A 82 19.00 11.28 14.20
C GLU A 82 17.67 11.33 13.44
N ARG A 83 17.72 11.44 12.11
CA ARG A 83 16.56 11.61 11.24
C ARG A 83 15.67 10.36 11.17
N GLY A 84 16.26 9.17 11.33
CA GLY A 84 15.58 7.90 11.11
C GLY A 84 15.20 7.68 9.64
N HIS A 85 14.34 6.70 9.40
CA HIS A 85 13.94 6.25 8.07
C HIS A 85 12.43 6.41 7.88
N MET A 86 12.01 7.36 7.04
CA MET A 86 10.60 7.50 6.65
C MET A 86 10.22 6.44 5.62
N ARG A 87 9.12 5.72 5.86
CA ARG A 87 8.57 4.70 4.96
C ARG A 87 7.06 4.83 4.88
N THR A 88 6.50 4.52 3.72
CA THR A 88 5.05 4.48 3.50
C THR A 88 4.54 3.09 3.86
N TYR A 89 3.45 3.03 4.63
CA TYR A 89 2.75 1.79 4.96
C TYR A 89 1.24 1.99 4.81
N THR A 90 0.50 0.89 4.70
CA THR A 90 -0.95 0.92 4.66
C THR A 90 -1.54 0.71 6.05
N VAL A 91 -2.61 1.45 6.36
CA VAL A 91 -3.46 1.18 7.52
C VAL A 91 -4.26 -0.07 7.22
N ARG A 92 -3.92 -1.18 7.87
CA ARG A 92 -4.65 -2.44 7.71
C ARG A 92 -6.02 -2.37 8.36
N ASP A 93 -6.11 -1.72 9.52
CA ASP A 93 -7.35 -1.52 10.29
C ASP A 93 -7.16 -0.39 11.32
N VAL A 94 -8.27 0.13 11.85
CA VAL A 94 -8.30 1.06 12.98
C VAL A 94 -9.24 0.49 14.04
N LEU A 95 -8.68 0.10 15.17
CA LEU A 95 -9.42 -0.51 16.28
C LEU A 95 -9.68 0.53 17.37
N GLY A 96 -10.81 0.40 18.06
CA GLY A 96 -11.15 1.25 19.21
C GLY A 96 -11.56 2.68 18.80
N SER A 97 -11.55 3.59 19.78
CA SER A 97 -11.92 4.99 19.58
C SER A 97 -11.32 5.88 20.67
N GLY A 98 -11.19 7.18 20.41
CA GLY A 98 -10.61 8.12 21.37
C GLY A 98 -9.18 7.72 21.75
N THR A 99 -8.80 7.87 23.01
CA THR A 99 -7.43 7.51 23.45
C THR A 99 -7.12 6.01 23.37
N ASP A 100 -8.14 5.17 23.18
CA ASP A 100 -7.99 3.73 22.98
C ASP A 100 -7.85 3.33 21.51
N THR A 101 -7.83 4.28 20.57
CA THR A 101 -7.57 4.02 19.15
C THR A 101 -6.23 3.30 18.97
N ARG A 102 -6.23 2.25 18.14
CA ARG A 102 -5.04 1.52 17.69
C ARG A 102 -5.01 1.47 16.17
N VAL A 103 -3.88 1.87 15.59
CA VAL A 103 -3.66 1.76 14.14
C VAL A 103 -2.94 0.45 13.87
N VAL A 104 -3.57 -0.43 13.10
CA VAL A 104 -3.04 -1.75 12.74
C VAL A 104 -2.25 -1.61 11.44
N VAL A 105 -1.02 -2.12 11.43
CA VAL A 105 -0.14 -2.08 10.26
C VAL A 105 0.47 -3.46 10.06
N ASP A 106 0.36 -3.96 8.84
CA ASP A 106 1.07 -5.17 8.40
C ASP A 106 2.36 -4.75 7.68
N LEU A 107 3.48 -5.24 8.17
CA LEU A 107 4.81 -4.97 7.64
C LEU A 107 5.39 -6.22 7.00
N VAL A 108 5.94 -6.04 5.80
CA VAL A 108 6.64 -7.09 5.07
C VAL A 108 8.11 -7.14 5.47
N THR A 109 8.63 -8.34 5.73
CA THR A 109 10.05 -8.56 6.07
C THR A 109 10.84 -9.14 4.88
N HIS A 110 11.25 -8.28 3.94
CA HIS A 110 12.12 -8.67 2.82
C HIS A 110 13.60 -8.86 3.24
N GLY A 111 14.30 -9.80 2.60
CA GLY A 111 15.78 -9.94 2.71
C GLY A 111 16.30 -10.33 4.09
N THR A 112 15.43 -10.82 4.96
CA THR A 112 15.79 -11.39 6.28
C THR A 112 15.99 -12.91 6.24
N ASP A 113 15.70 -13.52 5.08
CA ASP A 113 15.82 -14.93 4.73
C ASP A 113 17.17 -15.30 4.08
N GLY A 114 18.06 -14.31 3.92
CA GLY A 114 19.41 -14.51 3.34
C GLY A 114 19.53 -14.13 1.86
N HIS A 115 18.46 -13.61 1.24
CA HIS A 115 18.50 -13.10 -0.14
C HIS A 115 18.39 -11.56 -0.19
N GLY A 116 19.51 -10.90 -0.49
CA GLY A 116 19.58 -9.44 -0.56
C GLY A 116 19.74 -8.76 0.81
N GLU A 117 19.91 -7.44 0.81
CA GLU A 117 20.06 -6.65 2.04
C GLU A 117 18.68 -6.14 2.50
N ALA A 118 18.23 -6.59 3.67
CA ALA A 118 16.97 -6.10 4.26
C ALA A 118 17.03 -4.59 4.47
N GLY A 119 16.11 -3.82 3.88
CA GLY A 119 15.99 -2.38 4.14
C GLY A 119 15.56 -2.05 5.58
N PRO A 120 15.66 -0.79 6.02
CA PRO A 120 15.39 -0.40 7.41
C PRO A 120 13.96 -0.74 7.86
N GLY A 121 12.98 -0.65 6.96
CA GLY A 121 11.61 -1.07 7.24
C GLY A 121 11.47 -2.55 7.56
N SER A 122 12.13 -3.41 6.78
CA SER A 122 12.15 -4.85 6.99
C SER A 122 12.89 -5.22 8.30
N ARG A 123 14.05 -4.60 8.56
CA ARG A 123 14.82 -4.83 9.80
C ARG A 123 14.05 -4.40 11.05
N TRP A 124 13.40 -3.24 11.00
CA TRP A 124 12.54 -2.78 12.09
C TRP A 124 11.36 -3.73 12.30
N ALA A 125 10.66 -4.11 11.23
CA ALA A 125 9.55 -5.06 11.31
C ALA A 125 9.98 -6.40 11.90
N ALA A 126 11.12 -6.95 11.47
CA ALA A 126 11.68 -8.20 11.98
C ALA A 126 12.02 -8.12 13.48
N SER A 127 12.54 -6.99 13.96
CA SER A 127 12.93 -6.78 15.36
C SER A 127 11.84 -6.19 16.26
N ALA A 128 10.69 -5.81 15.71
CA ALA A 128 9.60 -5.18 16.46
C ALA A 128 9.12 -6.04 17.64
N THR A 129 9.02 -5.39 18.80
CA THR A 129 8.51 -5.97 20.05
C THR A 129 7.53 -4.99 20.69
N ILE A 130 6.70 -5.46 21.62
CA ILE A 130 5.89 -4.56 22.46
C ILE A 130 6.82 -3.55 23.13
N GLY A 131 6.47 -2.26 23.06
CA GLY A 131 7.32 -1.16 23.52
C GLY A 131 8.21 -0.55 22.43
N SER A 132 8.30 -1.15 21.23
CA SER A 132 8.98 -0.51 20.09
C SER A 132 8.24 0.76 19.69
N ARG A 133 8.97 1.83 19.39
CA ARG A 133 8.38 3.15 19.12
C ARG A 133 8.66 3.59 17.68
N VAL A 134 7.70 4.30 17.08
CA VAL A 134 7.80 4.94 15.75
C VAL A 134 7.08 6.29 15.76
N VAL A 135 7.50 7.22 14.91
CA VAL A 135 6.67 8.40 14.63
C VAL A 135 5.69 8.06 13.50
N LEU A 136 4.41 8.33 13.71
CA LEU A 136 3.35 8.16 12.73
C LEU A 136 2.92 9.52 12.17
N LEU A 137 2.79 9.59 10.86
CA LEU A 137 2.07 10.63 10.13
C LEU A 137 0.87 10.01 9.41
N GLY A 138 -0.33 10.53 9.63
CA GLY A 138 -1.53 10.02 8.98
C GLY A 138 -2.75 10.95 9.03
N PRO A 139 -3.91 10.46 8.56
CA PRO A 139 -5.13 11.25 8.48
C PRO A 139 -5.62 11.68 9.85
N ARG A 140 -6.15 12.92 9.90
CA ARG A 140 -6.94 13.42 11.02
C ARG A 140 -8.41 13.45 10.62
N ARG A 141 -9.27 12.90 11.47
CA ARG A 141 -10.72 12.86 11.28
C ARG A 141 -11.28 14.27 11.10
N GLY A 142 -12.25 14.44 10.20
CA GLY A 142 -12.81 15.74 9.84
C GLY A 142 -11.91 16.60 8.96
N VAL A 143 -10.72 16.11 8.56
CA VAL A 143 -9.79 16.84 7.69
C VAL A 143 -9.48 16.00 6.47
N ALA A 144 -9.61 16.61 5.29
CA ALA A 144 -9.23 15.96 4.05
C ALA A 144 -7.74 15.57 4.08
N TYR A 145 -7.47 14.30 3.80
CA TYR A 145 -6.14 13.73 3.76
C TYR A 145 -6.02 12.85 2.50
N GLY A 146 -4.88 12.90 1.82
CA GLY A 146 -4.62 12.05 0.66
C GLY A 146 -4.30 10.61 1.06
N GLY A 147 -3.81 9.80 0.13
CA GLY A 147 -3.26 8.48 0.45
C GLY A 147 -4.22 7.30 0.25
N ILE A 148 -5.42 7.54 -0.27
CA ILE A 148 -6.35 6.52 -0.76
C ILE A 148 -6.41 6.66 -2.28
N GLU A 149 -6.12 5.58 -3.02
CA GLU A 149 -6.33 5.56 -4.49
C GLU A 149 -7.44 4.62 -4.92
N PHE A 150 -7.94 3.75 -4.03
CA PHE A 150 -9.10 2.94 -4.34
C PHE A 150 -10.32 3.85 -4.54
N ALA A 151 -10.84 3.85 -5.76
CA ALA A 151 -11.89 4.75 -6.23
C ALA A 151 -12.78 4.07 -7.26
N ALA A 152 -13.18 2.83 -6.98
CA ALA A 152 -14.07 2.07 -7.85
C ALA A 152 -15.43 2.78 -8.03
N PRO A 153 -15.94 2.91 -9.26
CA PRO A 153 -17.32 3.32 -9.49
C PRO A 153 -18.32 2.34 -8.85
N GLU A 154 -19.50 2.84 -8.49
CA GLU A 154 -20.59 2.00 -8.00
C GLU A 154 -20.99 0.97 -9.06
N GLY A 155 -21.08 -0.31 -8.66
CA GLY A 155 -21.44 -1.41 -9.55
C GLY A 155 -20.32 -1.93 -10.45
N ALA A 156 -19.10 -1.37 -10.37
CA ALA A 156 -17.97 -1.86 -11.14
C ALA A 156 -17.57 -3.30 -10.75
N GLU A 157 -17.20 -4.10 -11.74
CA GLU A 157 -16.53 -5.38 -11.52
C GLU A 157 -15.08 -5.11 -11.10
N LEU A 158 -14.64 -5.66 -9.97
CA LEU A 158 -13.34 -5.34 -9.39
C LEU A 158 -12.23 -6.28 -9.87
N LEU A 159 -11.06 -5.72 -10.16
CA LEU A 159 -9.81 -6.47 -10.33
C LEU A 159 -8.74 -5.90 -9.40
N LEU A 160 -8.51 -6.56 -8.27
CA LEU A 160 -7.50 -6.18 -7.29
C LEU A 160 -6.25 -7.05 -7.48
N VAL A 161 -5.09 -6.45 -7.70
CA VAL A 161 -3.87 -7.22 -7.99
C VAL A 161 -2.70 -6.65 -7.19
N GLY A 162 -1.96 -7.52 -6.53
CA GLY A 162 -0.70 -7.07 -5.93
C GLY A 162 0.17 -8.15 -5.34
N ASP A 163 1.41 -7.76 -5.08
CA ASP A 163 2.37 -8.57 -4.35
C ASP A 163 2.20 -8.39 -2.83
N GLU A 164 3.12 -8.97 -2.04
CA GLU A 164 3.04 -8.96 -0.59
C GLU A 164 3.01 -7.56 0.01
N THR A 165 3.55 -6.56 -0.66
CA THR A 165 3.55 -5.17 -0.19
C THR A 165 2.18 -4.50 -0.36
N ALA A 166 1.37 -5.00 -1.29
CA ALA A 166 0.01 -4.53 -1.56
C ALA A 166 -1.07 -5.38 -0.87
N VAL A 167 -0.73 -6.59 -0.38
CA VAL A 167 -1.65 -7.45 0.39
C VAL A 167 -2.36 -6.70 1.54
N PRO A 168 -1.68 -5.88 2.37
CA PRO A 168 -2.36 -5.14 3.44
C PRO A 168 -3.44 -4.18 2.93
N ALA A 169 -3.18 -3.50 1.81
CA ALA A 169 -4.12 -2.58 1.17
C ALA A 169 -5.32 -3.32 0.58
N ILE A 170 -5.08 -4.40 -0.18
CA ILE A 170 -6.16 -5.19 -0.76
C ILE A 170 -7.01 -5.83 0.34
N ALA A 171 -6.40 -6.35 1.41
CA ALA A 171 -7.14 -6.91 2.54
C ALA A 171 -7.99 -5.85 3.27
N ALA A 172 -7.49 -4.62 3.40
CA ALA A 172 -8.25 -3.50 3.96
C ALA A 172 -9.42 -3.09 3.06
N VAL A 173 -9.20 -2.97 1.74
CA VAL A 173 -10.24 -2.70 0.73
C VAL A 173 -11.33 -3.78 0.79
N LEU A 174 -10.97 -5.05 0.62
CA LEU A 174 -11.91 -6.18 0.60
C LEU A 174 -12.83 -6.21 1.83
N SER A 175 -12.28 -5.92 3.02
CA SER A 175 -13.07 -5.92 4.26
C SER A 175 -14.09 -4.77 4.38
N GLN A 176 -13.95 -3.74 3.55
CA GLN A 176 -14.78 -2.52 3.56
C GLN A 176 -15.69 -2.42 2.33
N LEU A 177 -15.62 -3.37 1.40
CA LEU A 177 -16.47 -3.39 0.22
C LEU A 177 -17.94 -3.66 0.58
N PRO A 178 -18.90 -3.17 -0.23
CA PRO A 178 -20.29 -3.61 -0.17
C PRO A 178 -20.40 -5.14 -0.30
N VAL A 179 -21.41 -5.72 0.36
CA VAL A 179 -21.63 -7.18 0.39
C VAL A 179 -21.95 -7.78 -0.98
N ASP A 180 -22.42 -6.96 -1.91
CA ASP A 180 -22.78 -7.29 -3.29
C ASP A 180 -21.69 -6.95 -4.31
N ALA A 181 -20.51 -6.46 -3.86
CA ALA A 181 -19.38 -6.25 -4.75
C ALA A 181 -18.94 -7.57 -5.42
N CYS A 182 -18.57 -7.48 -6.69
CA CYS A 182 -18.20 -8.62 -7.52
C CYS A 182 -16.82 -8.40 -8.15
N GLY A 183 -16.11 -9.48 -8.47
CA GLY A 183 -14.85 -9.43 -9.21
C GLY A 183 -13.80 -10.45 -8.74
N ALA A 184 -12.53 -10.10 -8.86
CA ALA A 184 -11.41 -10.94 -8.48
C ALA A 184 -10.29 -10.16 -7.78
N ALA A 185 -9.59 -10.84 -6.87
CA ALA A 185 -8.39 -10.38 -6.21
C ALA A 185 -7.25 -11.41 -6.37
N PHE A 186 -6.11 -11.00 -6.94
CA PHE A 186 -4.92 -11.83 -7.10
C PHE A 186 -3.80 -11.32 -6.21
N LEU A 187 -3.40 -12.16 -5.24
CA LEU A 187 -2.46 -11.80 -4.17
C LEU A 187 -1.21 -12.69 -4.27
N GLU A 188 -0.10 -12.13 -4.72
CA GLU A 188 1.17 -12.84 -4.75
C GLU A 188 1.93 -12.68 -3.45
N VAL A 189 2.47 -13.79 -2.95
CA VAL A 189 3.24 -13.81 -1.69
C VAL A 189 4.52 -14.62 -1.86
N PRO A 190 5.57 -14.39 -1.04
CA PRO A 190 6.83 -15.11 -1.15
C PRO A 190 6.67 -16.63 -1.09
N VAL A 191 5.98 -17.13 -0.06
CA VAL A 191 5.80 -18.57 0.17
C VAL A 191 4.36 -18.95 0.51
N ALA A 192 4.01 -20.23 0.33
CA ALA A 192 2.66 -20.72 0.63
C ALA A 192 2.23 -20.50 2.09
N ALA A 193 3.18 -20.42 3.03
CA ALA A 193 2.91 -20.14 4.43
C ALA A 193 2.49 -18.68 4.70
N ASP A 194 2.63 -17.78 3.71
CA ASP A 194 2.19 -16.39 3.79
C ASP A 194 0.73 -16.18 3.38
N VAL A 195 0.03 -17.25 2.97
CA VAL A 195 -1.40 -17.18 2.63
C VAL A 195 -2.20 -16.88 3.89
N GLN A 196 -3.05 -15.85 3.81
CA GLN A 196 -3.86 -15.38 4.94
C GLN A 196 -5.35 -15.59 4.69
N SER A 197 -6.13 -15.66 5.77
CA SER A 197 -7.58 -15.51 5.70
C SER A 197 -7.93 -14.02 5.63
N VAL A 198 -8.74 -13.63 4.64
CA VAL A 198 -9.21 -12.25 4.47
C VAL A 198 -10.73 -12.21 4.47
N LEU A 199 -11.30 -11.15 5.04
CA LEU A 199 -12.73 -10.87 4.92
C LEU A 199 -12.98 -10.24 3.55
N HIS A 200 -13.92 -10.78 2.79
CA HIS A 200 -14.29 -10.29 1.48
C HIS A 200 -15.76 -10.64 1.16
N PRO A 201 -16.41 -9.89 0.25
CA PRO A 201 -17.71 -10.25 -0.30
C PRO A 201 -17.67 -11.59 -1.07
N GLU A 202 -18.75 -12.36 -1.02
CA GLU A 202 -18.84 -13.67 -1.70
C GLU A 202 -18.66 -13.54 -3.23
N GLY A 203 -19.11 -12.41 -3.80
CA GLY A 203 -18.96 -12.10 -5.22
C GLY A 203 -17.52 -11.79 -5.67
N VAL A 204 -16.58 -11.60 -4.74
CA VAL A 204 -15.17 -11.35 -5.06
C VAL A 204 -14.36 -12.62 -4.84
N ARG A 205 -13.85 -13.21 -5.92
CA ARG A 205 -12.95 -14.37 -5.86
C ARG A 205 -11.56 -13.92 -5.41
N VAL A 206 -11.06 -14.46 -4.29
CA VAL A 206 -9.67 -14.21 -3.85
C VAL A 206 -8.79 -15.40 -4.20
N GLU A 207 -7.72 -15.15 -4.95
CA GLU A 207 -6.71 -16.14 -5.32
C GLU A 207 -5.33 -15.74 -4.80
N TRP A 208 -4.71 -16.65 -4.05
CA TRP A 208 -3.35 -16.49 -3.55
C TRP A 208 -2.35 -17.20 -4.45
N LEU A 209 -1.25 -16.51 -4.76
CA LEU A 209 -0.22 -16.95 -5.68
C LEU A 209 1.15 -16.99 -4.96
N PRO A 210 1.46 -18.07 -4.24
CA PRO A 210 2.80 -18.24 -3.69
C PRO A 210 3.86 -18.27 -4.80
N ARG A 211 4.94 -17.49 -4.66
CA ARG A 211 6.04 -17.51 -5.63
C ARG A 211 6.87 -18.77 -5.53
N ASP A 212 7.15 -19.22 -4.30
CA ASP A 212 7.96 -20.42 -4.01
C ASP A 212 9.24 -20.48 -4.87
N GLY A 213 9.93 -19.33 -4.98
CA GLY A 213 11.18 -19.17 -5.75
C GLY A 213 11.04 -18.67 -7.19
N ARG A 214 9.81 -18.45 -7.70
CA ARG A 214 9.59 -17.75 -8.98
C ARG A 214 9.87 -16.25 -8.86
N ALA A 215 10.17 -15.62 -9.99
CA ALA A 215 10.35 -14.17 -10.08
C ALA A 215 9.07 -13.42 -9.67
N VAL A 216 9.24 -12.26 -9.02
CA VAL A 216 8.14 -11.37 -8.61
C VAL A 216 7.29 -10.99 -9.82
N GLY A 217 5.96 -11.08 -9.67
CA GLY A 217 4.99 -10.71 -10.68
C GLY A 217 4.74 -11.74 -11.76
N ALA A 218 5.57 -12.78 -11.90
CA ALA A 218 5.41 -13.76 -12.97
C ALA A 218 4.07 -14.51 -12.85
N ARG A 219 3.70 -14.94 -11.64
CA ARG A 219 2.42 -15.63 -11.41
C ARG A 219 1.24 -14.67 -11.51
N LEU A 220 1.40 -13.42 -11.06
CA LEU A 220 0.35 -12.40 -11.17
C LEU A 220 -0.01 -12.14 -12.63
N HIS A 221 0.98 -11.95 -13.49
CA HIS A 221 0.78 -11.76 -14.92
C HIS A 221 0.01 -12.92 -15.55
N GLU A 222 0.47 -14.16 -15.31
CA GLU A 222 -0.19 -15.36 -15.83
C GLU A 222 -1.67 -15.42 -15.40
N ALA A 223 -1.94 -15.27 -14.10
CA ALA A 223 -3.28 -15.39 -13.55
C ALA A 223 -4.24 -14.27 -13.99
N VAL A 224 -3.76 -13.03 -14.06
CA VAL A 224 -4.57 -11.88 -14.48
C VAL A 224 -4.95 -11.99 -15.96
N LEU A 225 -3.99 -12.33 -16.83
CA LEU A 225 -4.26 -12.49 -18.26
C LEU A 225 -5.23 -13.65 -18.50
N GLU A 226 -5.01 -14.80 -17.85
CA GLU A 226 -5.93 -15.94 -17.93
C GLU A 226 -7.35 -15.57 -17.48
N HIS A 227 -7.49 -14.83 -16.37
CA HIS A 227 -8.77 -14.35 -15.89
C HIS A 227 -9.49 -13.44 -16.90
N LEU A 228 -8.75 -12.57 -17.58
CA LEU A 228 -9.28 -11.67 -18.60
C LEU A 228 -9.48 -12.35 -19.97
N GLY A 229 -9.18 -13.65 -20.09
CA GLY A 229 -9.26 -14.39 -21.36
C GLY A 229 -8.20 -13.99 -22.39
N ALA A 230 -7.18 -13.24 -21.97
CA ALA A 230 -6.00 -12.92 -22.75
C ALA A 230 -4.97 -14.04 -22.52
N GLY A 231 -4.45 -14.69 -23.56
CA GLY A 231 -3.51 -15.81 -23.36
C GLY A 231 -2.32 -15.44 -22.45
N ALA A 232 -1.80 -16.41 -21.70
CA ALA A 232 -0.77 -16.22 -20.66
C ALA A 232 0.66 -15.93 -21.18
N ALA A 233 0.80 -15.22 -22.30
CA ALA A 233 2.12 -14.92 -22.85
C ALA A 233 2.90 -14.01 -21.89
N PRO A 234 4.16 -14.36 -21.53
CA PRO A 234 4.98 -13.53 -20.65
C PRO A 234 5.18 -12.14 -21.27
N VAL A 235 4.86 -11.09 -20.51
CA VAL A 235 5.21 -9.73 -20.91
C VAL A 235 6.64 -9.47 -20.44
N GLU A 236 7.62 -9.65 -21.33
CA GLU A 236 8.96 -9.12 -21.07
C GLU A 236 8.91 -7.59 -21.08
N VAL A 237 9.20 -6.98 -19.94
CA VAL A 237 9.32 -5.53 -19.77
C VAL A 237 10.81 -5.17 -19.74
N PRO A 238 11.36 -4.55 -20.80
CA PRO A 238 12.73 -4.05 -20.80
C PRO A 238 12.97 -3.09 -19.64
N GLU A 239 14.18 -3.07 -19.09
CA GLU A 239 14.52 -2.21 -17.96
C GLU A 239 14.34 -0.70 -18.27
N THR A 240 14.48 -0.33 -19.54
CA THR A 240 14.24 1.03 -20.06
C THR A 240 12.77 1.45 -20.06
N GLU A 241 11.84 0.49 -20.01
CA GLU A 241 10.39 0.73 -19.95
C GLU A 241 9.87 0.80 -18.50
N VAL A 242 10.68 0.42 -17.49
CA VAL A 242 10.27 0.48 -16.09
C VAL A 242 10.31 1.93 -15.61
N GLU A 243 9.14 2.56 -15.58
CA GLU A 243 8.95 3.92 -15.07
C GLU A 243 9.23 3.99 -13.57
N PRO A 244 10.28 4.70 -13.12
CA PRO A 244 10.55 4.87 -11.70
C PRO A 244 9.42 5.68 -11.05
N GLY A 245 8.77 5.13 -10.03
CA GLY A 245 7.67 5.81 -9.34
C GLY A 245 6.39 5.91 -10.17
N LEU A 246 6.11 4.89 -11.00
CA LEU A 246 4.84 4.74 -11.70
C LEU A 246 3.67 4.91 -10.71
N TRP A 247 2.88 5.96 -10.91
CA TRP A 247 1.72 6.27 -10.11
C TRP A 247 0.64 6.84 -11.02
N GLU A 248 -0.32 5.99 -11.37
CA GLU A 248 -1.47 6.36 -12.19
C GLU A 248 -2.75 6.05 -11.45
N THR A 249 -3.70 6.96 -11.56
CA THR A 249 -5.03 6.87 -10.99
C THR A 249 -6.01 7.39 -12.04
N PRO A 250 -7.32 7.20 -11.86
CA PRO A 250 -8.32 7.73 -12.79
C PRO A 250 -8.27 9.24 -13.02
N THR A 251 -7.55 9.99 -12.18
CA THR A 251 -7.46 11.45 -12.22
C THR A 251 -6.03 12.00 -12.23
N TYR A 252 -5.00 11.16 -12.18
CA TYR A 252 -3.61 11.58 -12.07
C TYR A 252 -2.64 10.59 -12.73
N SER A 253 -1.54 11.09 -13.32
CA SER A 253 -0.42 10.28 -13.79
C SER A 253 0.92 10.95 -13.45
N SER A 254 1.84 10.19 -12.85
CA SER A 254 3.18 10.68 -12.49
C SER A 254 4.11 10.89 -13.68
N SER A 255 3.82 10.27 -14.84
CA SER A 255 4.55 10.49 -16.09
C SER A 255 4.14 11.79 -16.81
N GLY A 256 3.09 12.47 -16.31
CA GLY A 256 2.56 13.72 -16.89
C GLY A 256 1.71 13.51 -18.13
N GLU A 257 1.37 12.26 -18.47
CA GLU A 257 0.44 11.96 -19.54
C GLU A 257 -0.99 12.39 -19.17
N ASP A 258 -1.71 12.96 -20.14
CA ASP A 258 -3.14 13.28 -19.97
C ASP A 258 -3.95 11.98 -19.87
N VAL A 259 -4.78 11.88 -18.83
CA VAL A 259 -5.68 10.73 -18.62
C VAL A 259 -6.85 10.75 -19.64
N GLY A 260 -7.05 11.87 -20.36
CA GLY A 260 -7.83 11.96 -21.60
C GLY A 260 -9.36 11.92 -21.45
N GLU A 261 -10.06 12.13 -22.58
CA GLU A 261 -11.50 11.88 -22.73
C GLU A 261 -11.78 10.40 -23.06
N HIS A 262 -12.91 9.89 -22.56
CA HIS A 262 -13.37 8.49 -22.63
C HIS A 262 -13.16 7.87 -24.02
N ARG A 263 -12.51 6.70 -24.08
CA ARG A 263 -12.43 5.89 -25.31
C ARG A 263 -13.26 4.64 -25.12
N GLU A 264 -14.28 4.45 -25.97
CA GLU A 264 -14.99 3.17 -26.03
C GLU A 264 -13.98 2.06 -26.36
N THR A 265 -13.84 1.10 -25.44
CA THR A 265 -13.01 -0.08 -25.64
C THR A 265 -13.60 -0.96 -26.73
N VAL A 266 -12.79 -1.34 -27.73
CA VAL A 266 -13.21 -2.22 -28.82
C VAL A 266 -12.57 -3.60 -28.60
N GLY A 267 -13.39 -4.62 -28.31
CA GLY A 267 -13.02 -6.03 -28.47
C GLY A 267 -13.17 -6.93 -27.25
N HIS A 268 -13.22 -6.39 -26.02
CA HIS A 268 -13.47 -7.12 -24.78
C HIS A 268 -14.56 -6.41 -23.95
N ASP A 269 -15.42 -7.18 -23.27
CA ASP A 269 -16.47 -6.65 -22.38
C ASP A 269 -15.85 -6.20 -21.05
N LEU A 270 -15.08 -5.10 -21.10
CA LEU A 270 -14.36 -4.53 -19.94
C LEU A 270 -14.96 -3.19 -19.51
N ALA A 271 -16.12 -2.81 -20.04
CA ALA A 271 -16.73 -1.50 -19.84
C ALA A 271 -17.02 -1.20 -18.36
N ASP A 272 -17.29 -2.24 -17.57
CA ASP A 272 -17.63 -2.13 -16.15
C ASP A 272 -16.46 -2.50 -15.22
N LEU A 273 -15.29 -2.86 -15.75
CA LEU A 273 -14.13 -3.26 -14.95
C LEU A 273 -13.52 -2.04 -14.24
N TYR A 274 -13.13 -2.19 -12.97
CA TYR A 274 -12.22 -1.30 -12.26
C TYR A 274 -11.03 -2.08 -11.72
N ALA A 275 -9.83 -1.72 -12.15
CA ALA A 275 -8.59 -2.37 -11.72
C ALA A 275 -7.82 -1.52 -10.70
N TRP A 276 -7.39 -2.13 -9.61
CA TRP A 276 -6.47 -1.55 -8.64
C TRP A 276 -5.26 -2.47 -8.54
N ILE A 277 -4.09 -1.97 -8.96
CA ILE A 277 -2.89 -2.78 -9.18
C ILE A 277 -1.70 -2.09 -8.50
N ALA A 278 -1.11 -2.76 -7.51
CA ALA A 278 0.03 -2.22 -6.76
C ALA A 278 1.08 -3.27 -6.42
N GLY A 279 2.34 -2.86 -6.29
CA GLY A 279 3.44 -3.74 -5.91
C GLY A 279 4.76 -3.34 -6.55
N GLU A 280 5.57 -4.32 -6.93
CA GLU A 280 6.84 -4.12 -7.62
C GLU A 280 6.64 -3.40 -8.97
N SER A 281 7.47 -2.39 -9.21
CA SER A 281 7.29 -1.43 -10.32
C SER A 281 7.33 -2.09 -11.71
N ARG A 282 8.25 -3.04 -11.97
CA ARG A 282 8.30 -3.75 -13.27
C ARG A 282 7.06 -4.62 -13.47
N MET A 283 6.59 -5.30 -12.43
CA MET A 283 5.34 -6.08 -12.46
C MET A 283 4.15 -5.18 -12.83
N VAL A 284 4.00 -4.05 -12.15
CA VAL A 284 2.91 -3.07 -12.37
C VAL A 284 2.99 -2.48 -13.78
N THR A 285 4.18 -2.07 -14.25
CA THR A 285 4.39 -1.58 -15.63
C THR A 285 3.97 -2.61 -16.67
N GLY A 286 4.30 -3.89 -16.45
CA GLY A 286 3.92 -4.97 -17.34
C GLY A 286 2.41 -5.16 -17.42
N LEU A 287 1.71 -5.16 -16.27
CA LEU A 287 0.25 -5.29 -16.24
C LEU A 287 -0.42 -4.07 -16.88
N ARG A 288 0.10 -2.86 -16.64
CA ARG A 288 -0.36 -1.64 -17.31
C ARG A 288 -0.30 -1.76 -18.82
N ARG A 289 0.84 -2.22 -19.34
CA ARG A 289 1.03 -2.45 -20.77
C ARG A 289 -0.03 -3.42 -21.32
N ALA A 290 -0.23 -4.56 -20.65
CA ALA A 290 -1.18 -5.55 -21.11
C ALA A 290 -2.63 -5.04 -21.07
N LEU A 291 -3.06 -4.47 -19.94
CA LEU A 291 -4.45 -4.04 -19.76
C LEU A 291 -4.79 -2.83 -20.63
N VAL A 292 -3.96 -1.78 -20.63
CA VAL A 292 -4.28 -0.52 -21.32
C VAL A 292 -3.93 -0.58 -22.80
N ARG A 293 -2.73 -1.05 -23.15
CA ARG A 293 -2.27 -1.03 -24.55
C ARG A 293 -2.79 -2.23 -25.33
N ASP A 294 -2.71 -3.43 -24.77
CA ASP A 294 -2.99 -4.65 -25.52
C ASP A 294 -4.47 -5.05 -25.45
N LEU A 295 -5.15 -4.84 -24.32
CA LEU A 295 -6.57 -5.13 -24.11
C LEU A 295 -7.50 -3.91 -24.23
N GLY A 296 -6.94 -2.69 -24.25
CA GLY A 296 -7.71 -1.46 -24.47
C GLY A 296 -8.53 -0.97 -23.28
N LEU A 297 -8.21 -1.40 -22.05
CA LEU A 297 -8.86 -0.90 -20.83
C LEU A 297 -8.65 0.61 -20.69
N ASP A 298 -9.73 1.37 -20.42
CA ASP A 298 -9.63 2.82 -20.25
C ASP A 298 -8.80 3.16 -19.01
N ARG A 299 -7.89 4.13 -19.10
CA ARG A 299 -7.02 4.54 -17.99
C ARG A 299 -7.82 5.08 -16.80
N ARG A 300 -9.04 5.57 -17.04
CA ARG A 300 -9.96 6.02 -15.98
C ARG A 300 -10.54 4.87 -15.15
N GLN A 301 -10.39 3.65 -15.62
CA GLN A 301 -10.83 2.44 -14.94
C GLN A 301 -9.71 1.80 -14.12
N VAL A 302 -8.52 2.41 -14.04
CA VAL A 302 -7.37 1.76 -13.41
C VAL A 302 -6.59 2.67 -12.46
N ALA A 303 -6.12 2.08 -11.36
CA ALA A 303 -5.05 2.62 -10.54
C ALA A 303 -3.81 1.69 -10.62
N PHE A 304 -2.66 2.23 -11.05
CA PHE A 304 -1.37 1.53 -11.11
C PHE A 304 -0.38 2.21 -10.17
N MET A 305 0.16 1.47 -9.19
CA MET A 305 1.06 2.03 -8.18
C MET A 305 2.30 1.15 -7.96
N GLY A 306 3.46 1.64 -8.39
CA GLY A 306 4.75 1.04 -8.06
C GLY A 306 5.14 1.37 -6.61
N TYR A 307 4.89 0.43 -5.68
CA TYR A 307 5.19 0.58 -4.25
C TYR A 307 6.69 0.46 -3.96
N TRP A 308 7.37 -0.41 -4.71
CA TRP A 308 8.79 -0.65 -4.56
C TRP A 308 9.40 -1.10 -5.90
N ARG A 309 10.73 -1.21 -5.92
CA ARG A 309 11.48 -1.73 -7.07
C ARG A 309 12.68 -2.52 -6.58
N GLU A 310 12.88 -3.70 -7.17
CA GLU A 310 14.02 -4.54 -6.83
C GLU A 310 15.35 -3.79 -7.09
N GLY A 311 16.27 -3.86 -6.13
CA GLY A 311 17.57 -3.18 -6.20
C GLY A 311 17.54 -1.66 -6.01
N VAL A 312 16.38 -1.05 -5.74
CA VAL A 312 16.24 0.40 -5.52
C VAL A 312 15.69 0.68 -4.14
N ALA A 313 16.46 1.41 -3.33
CA ALA A 313 15.94 1.97 -2.10
C ALA A 313 15.00 3.14 -2.44
N MET A 314 13.71 2.98 -2.17
CA MET A 314 12.75 4.07 -2.35
C MET A 314 13.13 5.25 -1.45
N GLY A 315 13.24 6.43 -2.07
CA GLY A 315 13.45 7.70 -1.38
C GLY A 315 12.27 8.05 -0.47
N ALA A 316 12.52 8.98 0.46
CA ALA A 316 11.51 9.52 1.37
C ALA A 316 10.41 10.28 0.63
#